data_AF-A0A379M5R6-F1
#
_entry.id   AF-A0A379M5R6-F1
#
_cell.length_a   1.000
_cell.length_b   1.000
_cell.length_c   1.000
_cell.angle_alpha   90.00
_cell.angle_beta   90.00
_cell.angle_gamma   90.00
#
_symmetry.space_group_name_H-M   'P 1'
#
loop_
_entity.id
_entity.type
_entity.pdbx_description
1 polymer ?
#
loop_
_entity_poly.entity_id
_entity_poly.type
_entity_poly.pdbx_seq_one_letter_code
_entity_poly.pdbx_strand_id
1 'polypeptide(L)' 'MPWHEDGGYAWERREAGYTWDQIGSELGCPAHVAQNLGERYHADVTAETAENQLSLFDLSTET' A
#
# COMPACT_ATOMS: atom_id res chain seq x y z
N MET A 1 1.30 -1.85 -11.73
CA MET A 1 2.78 -1.95 -11.87
C MET A 1 3.25 -3.26 -11.23
N PRO A 2 4.36 -3.89 -11.65
CA PRO A 2 4.76 -5.22 -11.16
C PRO A 2 5.11 -5.28 -9.65
N TRP A 3 5.38 -4.12 -9.02
CA TRP A 3 5.64 -4.00 -7.58
C TRP A 3 4.37 -3.87 -6.70
N HIS A 4 3.17 -3.83 -7.29
CA HIS A 4 1.92 -3.77 -6.50
C HIS A 4 1.64 -5.08 -5.77
N GLU A 5 2.02 -6.22 -6.35
CA GLU A 5 1.70 -7.53 -5.75
C GLU A 5 2.57 -7.79 -4.52
N ASP A 6 3.90 -7.60 -4.65
CA ASP A 6 4.84 -7.76 -3.55
C ASP A 6 4.67 -6.65 -2.48
N GLY A 7 4.37 -5.42 -2.89
CA GLY A 7 4.09 -4.31 -1.97
C GLY A 7 2.77 -4.48 -1.23
N GLY A 8 1.73 -4.94 -1.91
CA GLY A 8 0.44 -5.28 -1.30
C GLY A 8 0.60 -6.41 -0.29
N TYR A 9 1.26 -7.50 -0.68
CA TYR A 9 1.57 -8.60 0.23
C TYR A 9 2.35 -8.14 1.47
N ALA A 10 3.41 -7.34 1.26
CA ALA A 10 4.22 -6.83 2.37
C ALA A 10 3.39 -5.97 3.34
N TRP A 11 2.50 -5.12 2.81
CA TRP A 11 1.61 -4.29 3.60
C TRP A 11 0.55 -5.12 4.36
N GLU A 12 -0.10 -6.09 3.72
CA GLU A 12 -1.10 -6.96 4.35
C GLU A 12 -0.51 -7.80 5.49
N ARG A 13 0.70 -8.36 5.30
CA ARG A 13 1.39 -9.12 6.34
C ARG A 13 1.81 -8.21 7.50
N ARG A 14 2.17 -6.96 7.21
CA ARG A 14 2.49 -5.97 8.25
C ARG A 14 1.28 -5.65 9.11
N GLU A 15 0.11 -5.45 8.50
CA GLU A 15 -1.16 -5.24 9.20
C GLU A 15 -1.59 -6.47 10.01
N ALA A 16 -1.25 -7.68 9.54
CA ALA A 16 -1.42 -8.92 10.29
C ALA A 16 -0.44 -9.09 11.48
N GLY A 17 0.47 -8.13 11.70
CA GLY A 17 1.39 -8.10 12.83
C GLY A 17 2.76 -8.74 12.58
N TYR A 18 3.09 -9.11 11.34
CA TYR A 18 4.40 -9.68 11.02
C TYR A 18 5.50 -8.62 11.06
N THR A 19 6.73 -9.06 11.35
CA THR A 19 7.91 -8.20 11.28
C THR A 19 8.42 -8.12 9.83
N TRP A 20 9.06 -7.01 9.47
CA TRP A 20 9.65 -6.84 8.14
C TRP A 20 10.70 -7.91 7.80
N ASP A 21 11.33 -8.50 8.81
CA ASP A 21 12.28 -9.60 8.64
C ASP A 21 11.61 -10.90 8.20
N GLN A 22 10.45 -11.23 8.78
CA GLN A 22 9.63 -12.37 8.38
C GLN A 22 9.07 -12.16 6.97
N ILE A 23 8.55 -10.96 6.70
CA ILE A 23 7.98 -10.60 5.40
C ILE A 23 9.05 -10.63 4.31
N GLY A 24 10.24 -10.06 4.58
CA GLY A 24 11.37 -10.13 3.65
C GLY A 24 11.82 -11.56 3.39
N SER A 25 11.88 -12.40 4.42
CA SER A 25 12.21 -13.82 4.27
C SER A 25 11.20 -14.56 3.37
N GLU A 26 9.91 -14.26 3.49
CA GLU A 26 8.85 -14.84 2.64
C GLU A 26 8.93 -14.36 1.18
N LEU A 27 9.28 -13.08 0.97
CA LEU A 27 9.47 -12.48 -0.35
C LEU A 27 10.84 -12.76 -0.97
N GLY A 28 11.75 -13.42 -0.24
CA GLY A 28 13.13 -13.64 -0.70
C GLY A 28 13.95 -12.35 -0.81
N CYS A 29 13.62 -11.31 -0.05
CA CYS A 29 14.32 -10.02 -0.06
C CYS A 29 14.74 -9.56 1.36
N PRO A 30 15.70 -8.64 1.48
CA PRO A 30 16.05 -8.06 2.77
C PRO A 30 14.87 -7.28 3.39
N ALA A 31 14.80 -7.24 4.72
CA ALA A 31 13.72 -6.55 5.46
C ALA A 31 13.48 -5.10 5.03
N HIS A 32 14.55 -4.35 4.73
CA HIS A 32 14.43 -2.96 4.29
C HIS A 32 13.79 -2.82 2.89
N VAL A 33 13.93 -3.84 2.03
CA VAL A 33 13.29 -3.88 0.70
C VAL A 33 11.81 -4.17 0.87
N ALA A 34 11.45 -5.16 1.70
CA ALA A 34 10.05 -5.46 2.03
C ALA A 34 9.33 -4.26 2.66
N GLN A 35 9.99 -3.56 3.58
CA GLN A 35 9.47 -2.31 4.15
C GLN A 35 9.22 -1.26 3.07
N ASN A 36 10.21 -1.00 2.21
CA ASN A 36 10.07 0.01 1.16
C ASN A 36 8.93 -0.31 0.19
N LEU A 37 8.75 -1.58 -0.16
CA LEU A 37 7.66 -2.06 -1.01
C LEU A 37 6.30 -1.83 -0.34
N GLY A 38 6.14 -2.25 0.93
CA GLY A 38 4.91 -2.10 1.68
C GLY A 38 4.53 -0.63 1.92
N GLU A 39 5.49 0.21 2.30
CA GLU A 39 5.25 1.64 2.55
C GLU A 39 4.89 2.41 1.27
N ARG A 40 5.53 2.08 0.14
CA ARG A 40 5.16 2.65 -1.17
C ARG A 40 3.75 2.26 -1.58
N TYR A 41 3.41 0.98 -1.46
CA TYR A 41 2.07 0.50 -1.77
C TYR A 41 1.01 1.20 -0.89
N HIS A 42 1.26 1.32 0.41
CA HIS A 42 0.35 2.03 1.31
C HIS A 42 0.20 3.52 0.93
N ALA A 43 1.28 4.19 0.57
CA ALA A 43 1.24 5.57 0.11
C ALA A 43 0.43 5.74 -1.18
N ASP A 44 0.63 4.84 -2.16
CA ASP A 44 -0.10 4.85 -3.43
C ASP A 44 -1.60 4.60 -3.19
N VAL A 45 -1.96 3.57 -2.42
CA VAL A 45 -3.37 3.27 -2.08
C VAL A 45 -4.02 4.41 -1.29
N THR A 46 -3.29 5.04 -0.38
CA THR A 46 -3.78 6.20 0.38
C THR A 46 -4.00 7.41 -0.54
N ALA A 47 -3.10 7.64 -1.49
CA ALA A 47 -3.24 8.71 -2.48
C ALA A 47 -4.44 8.46 -3.41
N GLU A 48 -4.57 7.25 -3.95
CA GLU A 48 -5.71 6.84 -4.78
C GLU A 48 -7.04 6.94 -4.02
N THR A 49 -7.04 6.59 -2.72
CA THR A 49 -8.22 6.75 -1.86
C THR A 49 -8.55 8.22 -1.62
N ALA A 50 -7.55 9.05 -1.33
CA ALA A 50 -7.74 10.49 -1.11
C ALA A 50 -8.25 11.20 -2.37
N GLU A 51 -7.72 10.87 -3.55
CA GLU A 51 -8.19 11.41 -4.83
C GLU A 51 -9.64 10.98 -5.13
N ASN A 52 -10.02 9.73 -4.83
CA ASN A 52 -11.41 9.28 -4.99
C ASN A 52 -12.37 9.90 -3.97
N GLN A 53 -11.92 10.18 -2.73
CA GLN A 53 -12.77 10.79 -1.71
C GLN A 53 -13.11 12.25 -1.99
N LEU A 54 -12.26 12.99 -2.72
CA LEU A 54 -12.58 14.35 -3.16
C LEU A 54 -13.70 14.37 -4.22
N SER A 55 -13.83 13.32 -5.02
CA SER A 55 -14.89 13.22 -6.03
C SER A 55 -16.29 12.92 -5.46
N LEU A 56 -16.40 12.40 -4.24
CA LEU A 56 -17.71 12.07 -3.64
C LEU A 56 -18.46 13.30 -3.10
N PHE A 57 -17.76 14.41 -2.86
CA PHE A 57 -18.34 15.67 -2.37
C PHE A 57 -18.49 16.74 -3.47
N ASP A 58 -18.05 16.47 -4.69
CA ASP A 58 -18.23 17.36 -5.85
C ASP A 58 -19.48 16.99 -6.67
N LEU A 59 -20.61 16.75 -5.97
CA LEU A 59 -21.95 16.66 -6.58
C LEU A 59 -22.76 17.88 -6.16
N SER A 60 -22.24 19.07 -6.44
CA SER A 60 -22.97 20.33 -6.29
C SER A 60 -22.43 21.36 -7.28
N THR A 61 -22.71 21.15 -8.57
CA THR A 61 -22.98 22.30 -9.44
C THR A 61 -24.39 22.16 -9.99
N GLU A 62 -25.21 23.07 -9.48
CA GLU A 62 -26.65 23.25 -9.65
C GLU A 62 -27.11 23.39 -11.10
N THR A 63 -28.40 23.09 -11.26
CA THR A 63 -29.24 23.21 -12.45
C THR A 63 -29.56 24.66 -12.80
#